data_AF-A0A4V1UG33-F1
#
_entry.id   AF-A0A4V1UG33-F1
#
_cell.length_a   1.000
_cell.length_b   1.000
_cell.length_c   1.000
_cell.angle_alpha   90.00
_cell.angle_beta   90.00
_cell.angle_gamma   90.00
#
_symmetry.space_group_name_H-M   'P 1'
#
loop_
_entity.id
_entity.type
_entity.pdbx_description
1 polymer ?
#
loop_
_entity_poly.entity_id
_entity_poly.type
_entity_poly.pdbx_seq_one_letter_code
_entity_poly.pdbx_strand_id
1 'polypeptide(L)'
;MRVIALLLFFTPAIVFSQDAFHITVFGGAANYSGDLQPKRFTLDQAKGAFGLGLRYEVSSHLALRGGLNYANVGADDKKSTDSFRIKRNLNFQTRILEANLMLEYTILDLDYHKFSPYIFAGVSAYQFNPYTYDTAGARIDLRPLGTEGQGLNQYPGRVPYKQRQIAVPFGGGVKLRVTDKVVLAYEIGLRKLFTDYLDDVSATYVDRNQLQALRGPVAVAMAYRGGELKNGSTAYPATGTIRGGSKYKDWYYFHGISVIIGIGGNRPNLKKSDGSGRGSVECPVL
;
A
#
# COMPACT_ATOMS: atom_id res chain seq x y z
N MET A 1 46.04 -27.83 -9.87
CA MET A 1 45.17 -27.55 -8.71
C MET A 1 44.24 -26.40 -9.10
N ARG A 2 43.04 -26.69 -9.63
CA ARG A 2 41.79 -27.04 -8.92
C ARG A 2 41.12 -25.84 -8.20
N VAL A 3 40.60 -24.83 -8.90
CA VAL A 3 39.51 -23.95 -8.38
C VAL A 3 38.70 -23.25 -9.51
N ILE A 4 38.16 -23.94 -10.52
CA ILE A 4 37.14 -23.33 -11.44
C ILE A 4 35.99 -24.32 -11.74
N ALA A 5 35.68 -25.23 -10.83
CA ALA A 5 34.65 -26.26 -11.03
C ALA A 5 33.61 -26.33 -9.90
N LEU A 6 33.25 -25.19 -9.30
CA LEU A 6 32.27 -25.15 -8.22
C LEU A 6 31.27 -23.98 -8.34
N LEU A 7 30.79 -23.71 -9.56
CA LEU A 7 29.77 -22.68 -9.83
C LEU A 7 28.62 -23.22 -10.71
N LEU A 8 28.46 -24.54 -10.79
CA LEU A 8 27.44 -25.23 -11.60
C LEU A 8 26.47 -26.09 -10.76
N PHE A 9 26.49 -25.99 -9.43
CA PHE A 9 25.68 -26.83 -8.52
C PHE A 9 24.50 -26.11 -7.85
N PHE A 10 24.09 -24.95 -8.37
CA PHE A 10 22.90 -24.20 -7.92
C PHE A 10 21.97 -23.83 -9.09
N THR A 11 21.80 -24.73 -10.05
CA THR A 11 20.60 -24.69 -10.90
C THR A 11 19.47 -25.33 -10.10
N PRO A 12 18.51 -24.57 -9.53
CA PRO A 12 17.29 -25.21 -9.07
C PRO A 12 16.68 -25.90 -10.29
N ALA A 13 16.40 -27.20 -10.16
CA ALA A 13 15.56 -27.90 -11.11
C ALA A 13 14.19 -27.22 -11.07
N ILE A 14 13.96 -26.28 -11.98
CA ILE A 14 12.65 -25.64 -12.15
C ILE A 14 11.79 -26.71 -12.82
N VAL A 15 11.17 -27.55 -11.99
CA VAL A 15 10.09 -28.42 -12.41
C VAL A 15 8.92 -27.49 -12.74
N PHE A 16 8.74 -27.18 -14.03
CA PHE A 16 7.60 -26.41 -14.49
C PHE A 16 6.34 -27.25 -14.26
N SER A 17 5.61 -26.94 -13.18
CA SER A 17 4.22 -27.39 -13.04
C SER A 17 3.40 -26.76 -14.15
N GLN A 18 2.49 -27.54 -14.74
CA GLN A 18 1.69 -27.14 -15.91
C GLN A 18 0.66 -26.01 -15.61
N ASP A 19 0.59 -25.57 -14.34
CA ASP A 19 -0.27 -24.48 -13.83
C ASP A 19 0.51 -23.43 -13.03
N ALA A 20 1.78 -23.17 -13.38
CA ALA A 20 2.60 -22.24 -12.63
C ALA A 20 2.14 -20.76 -12.75
N PHE A 21 1.52 -20.36 -13.85
CA PHE A 21 1.16 -18.97 -14.11
C PHE A 21 -0.30 -18.66 -13.77
N HIS A 22 -0.52 -17.52 -13.12
CA HIS A 22 -1.84 -17.03 -12.76
C HIS A 22 -1.96 -15.53 -13.05
N ILE A 23 -3.15 -15.07 -13.44
CA ILE A 23 -3.54 -13.67 -13.41
C ILE A 23 -4.14 -13.35 -12.05
N THR A 24 -3.79 -12.19 -11.51
CA THR A 24 -4.41 -11.65 -10.29
C THR A 24 -5.18 -10.38 -10.63
N VAL A 25 -6.44 -10.31 -10.24
CA VAL A 25 -7.27 -9.10 -10.27
C VAL A 25 -7.59 -8.71 -8.84
N PHE A 26 -7.22 -7.51 -8.42
CA PHE A 26 -7.47 -6.99 -7.08
C PHE A 26 -8.52 -5.88 -7.12
N GLY A 27 -9.44 -5.90 -6.15
CA GLY A 27 -10.39 -4.83 -5.88
C GLY A 27 -10.60 -4.66 -4.38
N GLY A 28 -10.59 -3.42 -3.91
CA GLY A 28 -10.74 -3.12 -2.49
C GLY A 28 -10.67 -1.63 -2.19
N ALA A 29 -10.16 -1.32 -1.02
CA ALA A 29 -9.96 0.05 -0.59
C ALA A 29 -8.57 0.28 -0.02
N ALA A 30 -8.19 1.55 -0.04
CA ALA A 30 -6.93 2.08 0.44
C ALA A 30 -7.17 3.15 1.50
N ASN A 31 -6.30 3.18 2.49
CA ASN A 31 -6.32 4.16 3.56
C ASN A 31 -4.92 4.72 3.79
N TYR A 32 -4.90 5.94 4.32
CA TYR A 32 -3.71 6.67 4.73
C TYR A 32 -3.48 6.53 6.24
N SER A 33 -2.22 6.56 6.66
CA SER A 33 -1.80 6.61 8.06
C SER A 33 -0.56 7.49 8.20
N GLY A 34 -0.68 8.59 8.94
CA GLY A 34 0.37 9.60 9.13
C GLY A 34 -0.18 10.85 9.82
N ASP A 35 0.37 12.03 9.52
CA ASP A 35 0.11 13.26 10.28
C ASP A 35 -1.35 13.69 10.32
N LEU A 36 -2.13 13.50 9.26
CA LEU A 36 -3.56 13.83 9.26
C LEU A 36 -4.47 12.70 9.79
N GLN A 37 -3.94 11.53 10.15
CA GLN A 37 -4.74 10.39 10.61
C GLN A 37 -4.21 9.85 11.96
N PRO A 38 -4.89 10.14 13.09
CA PRO A 38 -4.39 9.75 14.41
C PRO A 38 -4.40 8.22 14.64
N LYS A 39 -5.30 7.48 13.99
CA LYS A 39 -5.37 6.02 14.12
C LYS A 39 -4.39 5.36 13.16
N ARG A 40 -3.56 4.45 13.68
CA ARG A 40 -2.61 3.69 12.84
C ARG A 40 -3.31 2.83 11.78
N PHE A 41 -4.48 2.28 12.11
CA PHE A 41 -5.34 1.52 11.22
C PHE A 41 -6.79 1.95 11.42
N THR A 42 -7.51 2.23 10.34
CA THR A 42 -8.91 2.61 10.32
C THR A 42 -9.51 2.38 8.94
N LEU A 43 -10.81 2.11 8.87
CA LEU A 43 -11.55 2.14 7.61
C LEU A 43 -12.16 3.52 7.34
N ASP A 44 -12.04 4.44 8.30
CA ASP A 44 -12.46 5.82 8.15
C ASP A 44 -11.68 6.46 7.00
N GLN A 45 -12.41 7.13 6.10
CA GLN A 45 -11.83 7.81 4.93
C GLN A 45 -11.19 6.85 3.89
N ALA A 46 -11.56 5.57 3.92
CA ALA A 46 -11.18 4.61 2.90
C ALA A 46 -11.65 5.06 1.50
N LYS A 47 -10.81 4.82 0.51
CA LYS A 47 -11.07 5.17 -0.90
C LYS A 47 -10.78 3.96 -1.79
N GLY A 48 -11.37 3.91 -2.97
CA GLY A 48 -11.26 2.75 -3.86
C GLY A 48 -9.82 2.46 -4.29
N ALA A 49 -9.51 1.17 -4.43
CA ALA A 49 -8.26 0.64 -4.95
C ALA A 49 -8.53 -0.56 -5.86
N PHE A 50 -7.77 -0.66 -6.95
CA PHE A 50 -7.83 -1.77 -7.88
C PHE A 50 -6.44 -2.12 -8.40
N GLY A 51 -6.26 -3.35 -8.83
CA GLY A 51 -4.96 -3.82 -9.29
C GLY A 51 -5.06 -5.01 -10.24
N LEU A 52 -4.00 -5.17 -11.01
CA LEU A 52 -3.80 -6.29 -11.94
C LEU A 52 -2.39 -6.81 -11.77
N GLY A 53 -2.21 -8.12 -11.88
CA GLY A 53 -0.89 -8.72 -11.73
C GLY A 53 -0.77 -10.10 -12.34
N LEU A 54 0.46 -10.57 -12.34
CA LEU A 54 0.84 -11.92 -12.71
C LEU A 54 1.47 -12.59 -11.49
N ARG A 55 1.10 -13.83 -11.25
CA ARG A 55 1.64 -14.67 -10.18
C ARG A 55 2.24 -15.93 -10.79
N TYR A 56 3.46 -16.24 -10.38
CA TYR A 56 4.18 -17.45 -10.75
C TYR A 56 4.37 -18.32 -9.50
N GLU A 57 3.88 -19.56 -9.56
CA GLU A 57 3.99 -20.53 -8.50
C GLU A 57 5.33 -21.26 -8.59
N VAL A 58 6.18 -21.07 -7.57
CA VAL A 58 7.52 -21.68 -7.49
C VAL A 58 7.42 -23.05 -6.80
N SER A 59 6.54 -23.18 -5.81
CA SER A 59 6.15 -24.41 -5.14
C SER A 59 4.72 -24.29 -4.61
N SER A 60 4.16 -25.35 -4.04
CA SER A 60 2.79 -25.30 -3.48
C SER A 60 2.64 -24.28 -2.33
N HIS A 61 3.74 -23.86 -1.71
CA HIS A 61 3.77 -22.86 -0.64
C HIS A 61 4.31 -21.51 -1.11
N LEU A 62 5.24 -21.47 -2.07
CA LEU A 62 5.96 -20.26 -2.47
C LEU A 62 5.54 -19.77 -3.85
N ALA A 63 5.27 -18.47 -3.97
CA ALA A 63 5.01 -17.83 -5.25
C ALA A 63 5.64 -16.44 -5.36
N LEU A 64 5.88 -16.02 -6.60
CA LEU A 64 6.28 -14.67 -6.97
C LEU A 64 5.09 -13.96 -7.60
N ARG A 65 4.76 -12.74 -7.15
CA ARG A 65 3.69 -11.91 -7.70
C ARG A 65 4.26 -10.57 -8.14
N GLY A 66 4.07 -10.23 -9.41
CA GLY A 66 4.27 -8.88 -9.94
C GLY A 66 2.93 -8.21 -10.22
N GLY A 67 2.81 -6.91 -9.99
CA GLY A 67 1.53 -6.24 -10.22
C GLY A 67 1.61 -4.72 -10.35
N LEU A 68 0.53 -4.17 -10.87
CA LEU A 68 0.22 -2.75 -10.95
C LEU A 68 -1.04 -2.49 -10.13
N ASN A 69 -0.97 -1.53 -9.20
CA ASN A 69 -2.10 -1.08 -8.40
C ASN A 69 -2.36 0.40 -8.67
N TYR A 70 -3.63 0.76 -8.74
CA TYR A 70 -4.09 2.15 -8.71
C TYR A 70 -5.00 2.32 -7.49
N ALA A 71 -4.75 3.37 -6.72
CA ALA A 71 -5.54 3.69 -5.55
C ALA A 71 -5.69 5.20 -5.39
N ASN A 72 -6.73 5.59 -4.66
CA ASN A 72 -6.81 6.94 -4.12
C ASN A 72 -6.66 6.82 -2.60
N VAL A 73 -5.95 7.74 -1.96
CA VAL A 73 -5.89 7.85 -0.49
C VAL A 73 -6.08 9.32 -0.10
N GLY A 74 -6.42 9.57 1.15
CA GLY A 74 -6.55 10.92 1.67
C GLY A 74 -6.96 10.92 3.13
N ALA A 75 -6.88 12.09 3.74
CA ALA A 75 -7.36 12.33 5.08
C ALA A 75 -7.84 13.78 5.23
N ASP A 76 -8.66 13.98 6.25
CA ASP A 76 -9.30 15.24 6.61
C ASP A 76 -9.18 15.44 8.13
N ASP A 77 -8.53 16.53 8.53
CA ASP A 77 -8.37 16.97 9.92
C ASP A 77 -9.71 17.16 10.63
N LYS A 78 -10.77 17.51 9.88
CA LYS A 78 -12.12 17.66 10.44
C LYS A 78 -12.63 16.38 11.10
N LYS A 79 -12.10 15.22 10.71
CA LYS A 79 -12.45 13.90 11.27
C LYS A 79 -11.49 13.45 12.38
N SER A 80 -10.51 14.28 12.74
CA SER A 80 -9.62 14.03 13.87
C SER A 80 -10.35 14.22 15.21
N THR A 81 -9.86 13.58 16.27
CA THR A 81 -10.26 13.86 17.66
C THR A 81 -9.36 14.89 18.33
N ASP A 82 -8.23 15.22 17.70
CA ASP A 82 -7.28 16.22 18.19
C ASP A 82 -7.73 17.65 17.84
N SER A 83 -7.87 18.49 18.86
CA SER A 83 -8.40 19.85 18.70
C SER A 83 -7.50 20.76 17.86
N PHE A 84 -6.19 20.55 17.88
CA PHE A 84 -5.25 21.34 17.09
C PHE A 84 -5.41 21.04 15.60
N ARG A 85 -5.49 19.76 15.23
CA ARG A 85 -5.78 19.32 13.85
C ARG A 85 -7.11 19.85 13.36
N ILE A 86 -8.19 19.68 14.14
CA ILE A 86 -9.51 20.22 13.76
C ILE A 86 -9.42 21.72 13.47
N LYS A 87 -8.77 22.51 14.33
CA LYS A 87 -8.61 23.97 14.13
C LYS A 87 -7.74 24.34 12.93
N ARG A 88 -6.80 23.47 12.54
CA ARG A 88 -5.94 23.64 11.37
C ARG A 88 -6.67 23.36 10.06
N ASN A 89 -7.57 22.38 10.08
CA ASN A 89 -8.49 22.05 8.99
C ASN A 89 -7.82 21.66 7.66
N LEU A 90 -6.67 20.96 7.70
CA LEU A 90 -6.08 20.44 6.47
C LEU A 90 -6.83 19.21 5.99
N ASN A 91 -6.87 19.06 4.67
CA ASN A 91 -7.27 17.82 4.04
C ASN A 91 -6.50 17.66 2.73
N PHE A 92 -6.31 16.41 2.33
CA PHE A 92 -5.66 16.08 1.07
C PHE A 92 -6.26 14.82 0.47
N GLN A 93 -6.02 14.66 -0.82
CA GLN A 93 -6.18 13.41 -1.54
C GLN A 93 -4.98 13.22 -2.45
N THR A 94 -4.63 11.98 -2.73
CA THR A 94 -3.56 11.66 -3.69
C THR A 94 -3.88 10.36 -4.40
N ARG A 95 -3.66 10.37 -5.71
CA ARG A 95 -3.75 9.16 -6.53
C ARG A 95 -2.40 8.47 -6.49
N ILE A 96 -2.42 7.18 -6.19
CA ILE A 96 -1.25 6.31 -6.13
C ILE A 96 -1.30 5.38 -7.33
N LEU A 97 -0.22 5.41 -8.12
CA LEU A 97 0.07 4.36 -9.10
C LEU A 97 1.30 3.60 -8.59
N GLU A 98 1.14 2.32 -8.28
CA GLU A 98 2.16 1.44 -7.68
C GLU A 98 2.48 0.29 -8.63
N ALA A 99 3.76 0.05 -8.89
CA ALA A 99 4.26 -1.21 -9.44
C ALA A 99 4.97 -1.99 -8.32
N ASN A 100 4.67 -3.28 -8.17
CA ASN A 100 5.21 -4.11 -7.10
C ASN A 100 5.73 -5.45 -7.60
N LEU A 101 6.67 -6.00 -6.83
CA LEU A 101 7.16 -7.37 -6.94
C LEU A 101 7.23 -7.94 -5.52
N MET A 102 6.53 -9.05 -5.29
CA MET A 102 6.29 -9.63 -3.97
C MET A 102 6.53 -11.13 -3.97
N LEU A 103 7.07 -11.63 -2.86
CA LEU A 103 7.06 -13.04 -2.53
C LEU A 103 5.83 -13.34 -1.68
N GLU A 104 5.15 -14.43 -1.99
CA GLU A 104 4.01 -14.94 -1.23
C GLU A 104 4.36 -16.30 -0.63
N TYR A 105 4.07 -16.47 0.66
CA TYR A 105 4.15 -17.77 1.33
C TYR A 105 2.77 -18.18 1.83
N THR A 106 2.25 -19.26 1.26
CA THR A 106 0.96 -19.88 1.56
C THR A 106 1.21 -21.00 2.55
N ILE A 107 0.59 -20.93 3.73
CA ILE A 107 0.98 -21.75 4.89
C ILE A 107 0.52 -23.19 4.75
N LEU A 108 -0.72 -23.38 4.29
CA LEU A 108 -1.29 -24.70 4.01
C LEU A 108 -1.35 -24.91 2.50
N ASP A 109 -0.92 -26.08 2.06
CA ASP A 109 -1.00 -26.48 0.66
C ASP A 109 -2.48 -26.50 0.19
N LEU A 110 -2.79 -25.67 -0.81
CA LEU A 110 -4.13 -25.49 -1.34
C LEU A 110 -4.61 -26.68 -2.19
N ASP A 111 -3.70 -27.59 -2.55
CA ASP A 111 -4.06 -28.85 -3.23
C ASP A 111 -4.73 -29.84 -2.27
N TYR A 112 -4.45 -29.73 -0.96
CA TYR A 112 -5.05 -30.56 0.08
C TYR A 112 -6.08 -29.81 0.92
N HIS A 113 -5.98 -28.49 1.00
CA HIS A 113 -6.85 -27.64 1.81
C HIS A 113 -7.59 -26.63 0.94
N LYS A 114 -8.89 -26.43 1.18
CA LYS A 114 -9.63 -25.36 0.48
C LYS A 114 -9.28 -23.97 1.00
N PHE A 115 -8.80 -23.87 2.23
CA PHE A 115 -8.51 -22.62 2.91
C PHE A 115 -7.05 -22.61 3.37
N SER A 116 -6.37 -21.48 3.18
CA SER A 116 -4.99 -21.33 3.60
C SER A 116 -4.66 -19.88 3.95
N PRO A 117 -4.21 -19.59 5.18
CA PRO A 117 -3.59 -18.31 5.49
C PRO A 117 -2.30 -18.12 4.65
N TYR A 118 -2.02 -16.88 4.28
CA TYR A 118 -0.78 -16.55 3.58
C TYR A 118 -0.23 -15.20 4.01
N ILE A 119 1.07 -15.04 3.83
CA ILE A 119 1.78 -13.79 4.04
C ILE A 119 2.52 -13.39 2.77
N PHE A 120 2.83 -12.10 2.64
CA PHE A 120 3.63 -11.61 1.54
C PHE A 120 4.51 -10.43 1.98
N ALA A 121 5.61 -10.25 1.26
CA ALA A 121 6.48 -9.10 1.39
C ALA A 121 7.23 -8.85 0.06
N GLY A 122 7.67 -7.63 -0.18
CA GLY A 122 8.38 -7.32 -1.40
C GLY A 122 8.90 -5.89 -1.50
N VAL A 123 9.03 -5.44 -2.74
CA VAL A 123 9.44 -4.09 -3.10
C VAL A 123 8.41 -3.47 -4.03
N SER A 124 8.26 -2.16 -3.95
CA SER A 124 7.38 -1.41 -4.84
C SER A 124 7.98 -0.07 -5.22
N ALA A 125 7.64 0.40 -6.41
CA ALA A 125 7.82 1.78 -6.83
C ALA A 125 6.44 2.40 -7.02
N TYR A 126 6.23 3.60 -6.48
CA TYR A 126 4.94 4.28 -6.55
C TYR A 126 5.11 5.75 -6.94
N GLN A 127 4.08 6.27 -7.59
CA GLN A 127 3.93 7.69 -7.90
C GLN A 127 2.71 8.24 -7.16
N PHE A 128 2.85 9.43 -6.58
CA PHE A 128 1.77 10.13 -5.89
C PHE A 128 1.83 11.64 -6.18
N ASN A 129 0.70 12.34 -6.08
CA ASN A 129 0.63 13.80 -6.17
C ASN A 129 -0.49 14.32 -5.24
N PRO A 130 -0.15 14.85 -4.05
CA PRO A 130 -1.15 15.32 -3.11
C PRO A 130 -1.81 16.61 -3.62
N TYR A 131 -3.12 16.64 -3.55
CA TYR A 131 -3.97 17.75 -3.95
C TYR A 131 -5.10 17.94 -2.95
N THR A 132 -5.72 19.10 -2.98
CA THR A 132 -6.94 19.38 -2.25
C THR A 132 -7.91 20.20 -3.09
N TYR A 133 -9.09 20.48 -2.55
CA TYR A 133 -10.06 21.39 -3.14
C TYR A 133 -10.14 22.66 -2.29
N ASP A 134 -10.17 23.80 -2.96
CA ASP A 134 -10.45 25.08 -2.33
C ASP A 134 -11.95 25.21 -1.98
N THR A 135 -12.33 26.35 -1.40
CA THR A 135 -13.72 26.63 -1.01
C THR A 135 -14.66 26.79 -2.22
N ALA A 136 -14.14 27.05 -3.41
CA ALA A 136 -14.89 27.13 -4.66
C ALA A 136 -15.00 25.76 -5.38
N GLY A 137 -14.34 24.71 -4.85
CA GLY A 137 -14.31 23.37 -5.45
C GLY A 137 -13.25 23.19 -6.54
N ALA A 138 -12.35 24.15 -6.75
CA ALA A 138 -11.25 24.02 -7.67
C ALA A 138 -10.14 23.13 -7.07
N ARG A 139 -9.60 22.24 -7.89
CA ARG A 139 -8.49 21.36 -7.48
C ARG A 139 -7.18 22.14 -7.44
N ILE A 140 -6.49 22.06 -6.31
CA ILE A 140 -5.19 22.67 -6.06
C ILE A 140 -4.16 21.57 -5.75
N ASP A 141 -3.15 21.42 -6.60
CA ASP A 141 -2.03 20.54 -6.32
C ASP A 141 -1.10 21.18 -5.26
N LEU A 142 -0.74 20.43 -4.22
CA LEU A 142 -0.08 20.97 -3.03
C LEU A 142 1.44 21.09 -3.22
N ARG A 143 2.06 20.11 -3.90
CA ARG A 143 3.51 20.06 -4.10
C ARG A 143 4.13 21.34 -4.66
N PRO A 144 3.58 21.98 -5.72
CA PRO A 144 4.16 23.19 -6.29
C PRO A 144 4.11 24.40 -5.35
N LEU A 145 3.17 24.40 -4.40
CA LEU A 145 2.99 25.50 -3.45
C LEU A 145 4.11 25.56 -2.43
N GLY A 146 4.74 24.42 -2.12
CA GLY A 146 5.76 24.33 -1.08
C GLY A 146 5.23 24.90 0.24
N THR A 147 4.14 24.34 0.76
CA THR A 147 3.37 24.86 1.91
C THR A 147 4.19 24.97 3.21
N GLU A 148 5.34 24.29 3.28
CA GLU A 148 6.30 24.40 4.37
C GLU A 148 7.61 25.05 3.91
N GLY A 149 7.61 25.82 2.83
CA GLY A 149 8.78 26.51 2.28
C GLY A 149 9.74 25.60 1.51
N GLN A 150 9.26 24.47 0.99
CA GLN A 150 10.10 23.57 0.20
C GLN A 150 10.66 24.29 -1.04
N GLY A 151 11.98 24.21 -1.23
CA GLY A 151 12.69 24.80 -2.37
C GLY A 151 12.88 26.30 -2.28
N LEU A 152 12.66 26.92 -1.12
CA LEU A 152 12.95 28.34 -0.88
C LEU A 152 14.32 28.52 -0.22
N ASN A 153 15.08 29.52 -0.68
CA ASN A 153 16.43 29.80 -0.17
C ASN A 153 16.44 30.20 1.32
N GLN A 154 15.33 30.76 1.81
CA GLN A 154 15.13 31.16 3.20
C GLN A 154 15.01 29.97 4.16
N TYR A 155 14.74 28.77 3.63
CA TYR A 155 14.60 27.54 4.41
C TYR A 155 15.59 26.48 3.91
N PRO A 156 16.91 26.72 4.08
CA PRO A 156 17.93 25.77 3.64
C PRO A 156 17.72 24.44 4.37
N GLY A 157 17.55 23.36 3.62
CA GLY A 157 17.21 22.02 4.14
C GLY A 157 15.77 21.58 3.90
N ARG A 158 14.86 22.48 3.52
CA ARG A 158 13.49 22.11 3.10
C ARG A 158 13.49 21.86 1.60
N VAL A 159 13.72 20.61 1.21
CA VAL A 159 13.82 20.21 -0.21
C VAL A 159 12.44 19.77 -0.73
N PRO A 160 12.04 20.14 -1.97
CA PRO A 160 10.82 19.61 -2.57
C PRO A 160 10.86 18.08 -2.63
N TYR A 161 9.83 17.44 -2.09
CA TYR A 161 9.74 15.98 -2.10
C TYR A 161 9.57 15.45 -3.53
N LYS A 162 10.04 14.21 -3.74
CA LYS A 162 9.89 13.50 -5.01
C LYS A 162 8.54 12.79 -5.02
N GLN A 163 7.81 12.91 -6.14
CA GLN A 163 6.52 12.24 -6.35
C GLN A 163 6.66 10.75 -6.68
N ARG A 164 7.83 10.33 -7.18
CA ARG A 164 8.16 8.93 -7.47
C ARG A 164 9.12 8.41 -6.42
N GLN A 165 8.75 7.31 -5.78
CA GLN A 165 9.49 6.75 -4.65
C GLN A 165 9.37 5.24 -4.61
N ILE A 166 10.13 4.63 -3.69
CA ILE A 166 10.03 3.20 -3.39
C ILE A 166 9.35 2.98 -2.04
N ALA A 167 8.72 1.82 -1.86
CA ALA A 167 8.13 1.39 -0.61
C ALA A 167 8.31 -0.12 -0.42
N VAL A 168 8.18 -0.56 0.83
CA VAL A 168 8.22 -1.98 1.20
C VAL A 168 6.78 -2.44 1.46
N PRO A 169 6.12 -3.11 0.50
CA PRO A 169 4.84 -3.76 0.73
C PRO A 169 5.03 -5.04 1.55
N PHE A 170 4.15 -5.25 2.53
CA PHE A 170 4.05 -6.51 3.26
C PHE A 170 2.66 -6.66 3.88
N GLY A 171 2.30 -7.89 4.21
CA GLY A 171 1.01 -8.16 4.81
C GLY A 171 0.66 -9.63 4.74
N GLY A 172 -0.64 -9.88 4.79
CA GLY A 172 -1.15 -11.25 4.74
C GLY A 172 -2.65 -11.26 4.59
N GLY A 173 -3.17 -12.47 4.59
CA GLY A 173 -4.56 -12.70 4.27
C GLY A 173 -4.91 -14.16 4.29
N VAL A 174 -6.03 -14.47 3.66
CA VAL A 174 -6.55 -15.84 3.55
C VAL A 174 -6.90 -16.13 2.12
N LYS A 175 -6.51 -17.31 1.64
CA LYS A 175 -6.85 -17.85 0.33
C LYS A 175 -7.93 -18.91 0.49
N LEU A 176 -8.91 -18.88 -0.41
CA LEU A 176 -9.98 -19.85 -0.55
C LEU A 176 -9.97 -20.37 -1.99
N ARG A 177 -9.67 -21.65 -2.17
CA ARG A 177 -9.78 -22.32 -3.46
C ARG A 177 -11.25 -22.59 -3.78
N VAL A 178 -11.75 -21.94 -4.83
CA VAL A 178 -13.13 -22.06 -5.29
C VAL A 178 -13.26 -23.14 -6.36
N THR A 179 -12.33 -23.14 -7.31
CA THR A 179 -12.20 -24.18 -8.33
C THR A 179 -10.74 -24.58 -8.46
N ASP A 180 -10.44 -25.55 -9.32
CA ASP A 180 -9.07 -25.97 -9.62
C ASP A 180 -8.23 -24.87 -10.29
N LYS A 181 -8.88 -23.84 -10.86
CA LYS A 181 -8.18 -22.69 -11.50
C LYS A 181 -8.44 -21.35 -10.81
N VAL A 182 -9.38 -21.28 -9.87
CA VAL A 182 -9.79 -20.01 -9.26
C VAL A 182 -9.59 -20.06 -7.75
N VAL A 183 -8.78 -19.13 -7.27
CA VAL A 183 -8.58 -18.86 -5.84
C VAL A 183 -9.04 -17.44 -5.55
N LEU A 184 -9.90 -17.29 -4.55
CA LEU A 184 -10.21 -16.00 -3.96
C LEU A 184 -9.27 -15.75 -2.80
N ALA A 185 -8.77 -14.54 -2.65
CA ALA A 185 -7.96 -14.15 -1.51
C ALA A 185 -8.49 -12.87 -0.91
N TYR A 186 -8.68 -12.83 0.40
CA TYR A 186 -8.81 -11.57 1.13
C TYR A 186 -7.43 -11.16 1.63
N GLU A 187 -7.01 -9.92 1.38
CA GLU A 187 -5.67 -9.44 1.72
C GLU A 187 -5.71 -8.10 2.47
N ILE A 188 -4.85 -7.97 3.48
CA ILE A 188 -4.50 -6.69 4.11
C ILE A 188 -3.00 -6.47 3.86
N GLY A 189 -2.65 -5.37 3.20
CA GLY A 189 -1.28 -5.09 2.78
C GLY A 189 -0.83 -3.68 3.13
N LEU A 190 0.15 -3.57 4.03
CA LEU A 190 0.78 -2.33 4.46
C LEU A 190 1.92 -1.95 3.49
N ARG A 191 2.10 -0.66 3.23
CA ARG A 191 3.27 -0.12 2.52
C ARG A 191 4.02 0.81 3.45
N LYS A 192 5.22 0.39 3.85
CA LYS A 192 6.16 1.27 4.57
C LYS A 192 6.79 2.23 3.59
N LEU A 193 6.60 3.53 3.80
CA LEU A 193 7.19 4.57 2.96
C LEU A 193 8.46 5.12 3.60
N PHE A 194 9.25 5.82 2.78
CA PHE A 194 10.46 6.52 3.20
C PHE A 194 10.30 8.04 3.16
N THR A 195 9.05 8.50 3.04
CA THR A 195 8.68 9.91 3.01
C THR A 195 7.61 10.20 4.02
N ASP A 196 7.50 11.48 4.31
CA ASP A 196 6.60 12.09 5.29
C ASP A 196 5.77 13.18 4.59
N TYR A 197 5.61 13.07 3.28
CA TYR A 197 4.98 14.09 2.46
C TYR A 197 3.90 13.47 1.57
N LEU A 198 3.41 12.27 1.91
CA LEU A 198 2.29 11.68 1.17
C LEU A 198 1.05 12.59 1.27
N ASP A 199 0.93 13.32 2.38
CA ASP A 199 -0.10 14.30 2.71
C ASP A 199 0.32 15.78 2.60
N ASP A 200 1.55 16.06 2.11
CA ASP A 200 2.17 17.40 2.05
C ASP A 200 2.53 18.02 3.43
N VAL A 201 2.65 17.23 4.50
CA VAL A 201 2.86 17.74 5.88
C VAL A 201 3.99 16.99 6.59
N SER A 202 5.03 17.70 7.07
CA SER A 202 6.16 17.04 7.76
C SER A 202 6.85 17.86 8.85
N ALA A 203 6.82 19.18 8.73
CA ALA A 203 7.69 20.07 9.50
C ALA A 203 6.90 21.17 10.22
N THR A 204 7.30 22.41 10.05
CA THR A 204 6.76 23.56 10.77
C THR A 204 6.27 24.64 9.82
N TYR A 205 5.38 25.49 10.29
CA TYR A 205 4.95 26.67 9.55
C TYR A 205 6.12 27.59 9.24
N VAL A 206 6.14 28.11 8.02
CA VAL A 206 7.06 29.15 7.55
C VAL A 206 6.45 30.53 7.74
N ASP A 207 7.28 31.56 7.65
CA ASP A 207 6.80 32.94 7.71
C ASP A 207 5.76 33.24 6.64
N ARG A 208 4.62 33.78 7.06
CA ARG A 208 3.46 34.06 6.20
C ARG A 208 3.81 35.00 5.05
N ASN A 209 4.54 36.08 5.35
CA ASN A 209 4.82 37.14 4.38
C ASN A 209 5.83 36.65 3.35
N GLN A 210 6.85 35.89 3.78
CA GLN A 210 7.80 35.25 2.88
C GLN A 210 7.12 34.21 1.98
N LEU A 211 6.27 33.34 2.54
CA LEU A 211 5.55 32.34 1.75
C LEU A 211 4.64 33.01 0.72
N GLN A 212 3.90 34.05 1.13
CA GLN A 212 3.05 34.82 0.23
C GLN A 212 3.85 35.49 -0.90
N ALA A 213 4.98 36.12 -0.58
CA ALA A 213 5.80 36.84 -1.56
C ALA A 213 6.45 35.89 -2.58
N LEU A 214 6.85 34.68 -2.16
CA LEU A 214 7.64 33.76 -2.97
C LEU A 214 6.81 32.67 -3.68
N ARG A 215 5.64 32.31 -3.13
CA ARG A 215 4.76 31.23 -3.63
C ARG A 215 3.32 31.68 -3.90
N GLY A 216 2.98 32.90 -3.52
CA GLY A 216 1.66 33.48 -3.72
C GLY A 216 0.66 33.21 -2.58
N PRO A 217 -0.51 33.87 -2.61
CA PRO A 217 -1.52 33.79 -1.55
C PRO A 217 -2.14 32.38 -1.41
N VAL A 218 -2.21 31.60 -2.50
CA VAL A 218 -2.74 30.23 -2.48
C VAL A 218 -1.88 29.32 -1.61
N ALA A 219 -0.54 29.49 -1.63
CA ALA A 219 0.34 28.69 -0.78
C ALA A 219 0.08 28.92 0.71
N VAL A 220 -0.16 30.18 1.11
CA VAL A 220 -0.52 30.52 2.49
C VAL A 220 -1.89 29.92 2.86
N ALA A 221 -2.88 30.06 1.98
CA ALA A 221 -4.22 29.52 2.20
C ALA A 221 -4.21 27.98 2.35
N MET A 222 -3.39 27.28 1.58
CA MET A 222 -3.28 25.82 1.66
C MET A 222 -2.36 25.33 2.79
N ALA A 223 -1.42 26.17 3.25
CA ALA A 223 -0.58 25.86 4.40
C ALA A 223 -1.38 25.82 5.71
N TYR A 224 -2.35 26.72 5.87
CA TYR A 224 -3.25 26.81 7.02
C TYR A 224 -4.68 27.16 6.62
N ARG A 225 -5.62 26.24 6.89
CA ARG A 225 -7.03 26.33 6.45
C ARG A 225 -8.01 26.59 7.58
N GLY A 226 -7.51 27.04 8.74
CA GLY A 226 -8.34 27.28 9.91
C GLY A 226 -9.41 28.35 9.69
N GLY A 227 -9.14 29.34 8.84
CA GLY A 227 -10.08 30.42 8.51
C GLY A 227 -11.31 29.98 7.71
N GLU A 228 -11.33 28.74 7.19
CA GLU A 228 -12.49 28.18 6.47
C GLU A 228 -13.58 27.67 7.42
N LEU A 229 -13.27 27.53 8.72
CA LEU A 229 -14.22 27.05 9.72
C LEU A 229 -15.06 28.21 10.27
N LYS A 230 -16.36 27.97 10.50
CA LYS A 230 -17.31 28.96 11.08
C LYS A 230 -16.81 29.60 12.39
N ASN A 231 -16.11 28.83 13.23
CA ASN A 231 -15.49 29.28 14.49
C ASN A 231 -13.96 29.14 14.45
N GLY A 232 -13.38 29.20 13.26
CA GLY A 232 -11.95 29.07 13.02
C GLY A 232 -11.19 30.38 13.22
N SER A 233 -9.87 30.27 13.26
CA SER A 233 -8.98 31.43 13.29
C SER A 233 -8.49 31.75 11.89
N THR A 234 -8.52 33.02 11.49
CA THR A 234 -7.83 33.51 10.29
C THR A 234 -6.38 33.90 10.58
N ALA A 235 -5.98 33.92 11.85
CA ALA A 235 -4.61 34.18 12.25
C ALA A 235 -3.72 33.00 11.86
N TYR A 236 -2.80 33.27 10.93
CA TYR A 236 -1.83 32.29 10.47
C TYR A 236 -0.85 31.94 11.61
N PRO A 237 -0.50 30.65 11.82
CA PRO A 237 0.40 30.24 12.90
C PRO A 237 1.78 30.90 12.82
N ALA A 238 2.38 31.18 13.97
CA ALA A 238 3.73 31.76 14.03
C ALA A 238 4.77 30.82 13.38
N THR A 239 5.79 31.41 12.76
CA THR A 239 6.92 30.68 12.16
C THR A 239 7.54 29.72 13.18
N GLY A 240 7.79 28.47 12.75
CA GLY A 240 8.34 27.44 13.62
C GLY A 240 7.29 26.64 14.41
N THR A 241 6.02 27.05 14.41
CA THR A 241 4.93 26.23 14.99
C THR A 241 4.85 24.89 14.28
N ILE A 242 4.63 23.80 15.03
CA ILE A 242 4.56 22.45 14.46
C ILE A 242 3.36 22.35 13.51
N ARG A 243 3.63 21.92 12.27
CA ARG A 243 2.60 21.59 11.28
C ARG A 243 2.49 20.09 11.14
N GLY A 244 3.60 19.38 10.99
CA GLY A 244 3.69 17.92 10.89
C GLY A 244 4.82 17.35 11.74
N GLY A 245 4.98 16.03 11.68
CA GLY A 245 5.92 15.27 12.50
C GLY A 245 6.86 14.38 11.70
N SER A 246 8.01 14.93 11.28
CA SER A 246 9.07 14.21 10.54
C SER A 246 9.65 12.93 11.17
N LYS A 247 9.34 12.67 12.45
CA LYS A 247 9.78 11.50 13.21
C LYS A 247 9.18 10.19 12.68
N TYR A 248 7.93 10.19 12.22
CA TYR A 248 7.23 8.97 11.82
C TYR A 248 6.74 9.07 10.39
N LYS A 249 7.41 8.36 9.49
CA LYS A 249 7.06 8.33 8.06
C LYS A 249 5.64 7.84 7.82
N ASP A 250 5.07 8.34 6.75
CA ASP A 250 3.74 8.01 6.26
C ASP A 250 3.63 6.54 5.84
N TRP A 251 2.40 6.06 5.86
CA TRP A 251 2.00 4.75 5.38
C TRP A 251 0.72 4.87 4.56
N TYR A 252 0.55 3.95 3.63
CA TYR A 252 -0.78 3.59 3.15
C TYR A 252 -0.93 2.07 3.18
N TYR A 253 -2.18 1.62 3.16
CA TYR A 253 -2.48 0.20 3.17
C TYR A 253 -3.70 -0.11 2.34
N PHE A 254 -3.70 -1.31 1.79
CA PHE A 254 -4.82 -1.89 1.08
C PHE A 254 -5.51 -2.92 1.96
N HIS A 255 -6.82 -3.02 1.78
CA HIS A 255 -7.60 -4.18 2.20
C HIS A 255 -8.62 -4.49 1.10
N GLY A 256 -8.79 -5.76 0.76
CA GLY A 256 -9.66 -6.12 -0.36
C GLY A 256 -9.60 -7.57 -0.75
N ILE A 257 -10.17 -7.84 -1.93
CA ILE A 257 -10.29 -9.18 -2.49
C ILE A 257 -9.46 -9.25 -3.77
N SER A 258 -8.67 -10.31 -3.89
CA SER A 258 -7.97 -10.71 -5.10
C SER A 258 -8.62 -11.96 -5.67
N VAL A 259 -8.89 -11.96 -6.98
CA VAL A 259 -9.24 -13.14 -7.76
C VAL A 259 -7.98 -13.60 -8.48
N ILE A 260 -7.54 -14.83 -8.21
CA ILE A 260 -6.34 -15.44 -8.79
C ILE A 260 -6.80 -16.56 -9.73
N ILE A 261 -6.48 -16.43 -11.01
CA ILE A 261 -6.95 -17.29 -12.09
C ILE A 261 -5.75 -17.97 -12.76
N GLY A 262 -5.67 -19.29 -12.69
CA GLY A 262 -4.61 -20.08 -13.35
C GLY A 262 -4.74 -20.05 -14.87
N ILE A 263 -3.60 -19.88 -15.56
CA ILE A 263 -3.46 -19.94 -17.02
C ILE A 263 -2.59 -21.16 -17.35
N GLY A 264 -3.22 -22.26 -17.77
CA GLY A 264 -2.51 -23.54 -17.91
C GLY A 264 -3.47 -24.73 -17.83
N GLY A 265 -2.91 -25.95 -17.78
CA GLY A 265 -3.61 -27.24 -17.75
C GLY A 265 -4.66 -27.41 -16.65
N ASN A 266 -5.20 -28.62 -16.49
CA ASN A 266 -6.13 -28.92 -15.39
C ASN A 266 -5.32 -29.39 -14.19
N ARG A 267 -5.44 -28.70 -13.04
CA ARG A 267 -4.99 -29.28 -11.77
C ARG A 267 -5.76 -30.58 -11.53
N PRO A 268 -5.10 -31.66 -11.10
CA PRO A 268 -5.80 -32.89 -10.75
C PRO A 268 -6.81 -32.56 -9.64
N ASN A 269 -8.07 -32.95 -9.85
CA ASN A 269 -9.15 -32.82 -8.87
C ASN A 269 -8.65 -33.24 -7.48
N LEU A 270 -9.12 -32.56 -6.43
CA LEU A 270 -9.02 -33.12 -5.08
C LEU A 270 -9.56 -34.53 -5.14
N LYS A 271 -8.68 -35.52 -4.96
CA LYS A 271 -9.13 -36.83 -4.56
C LYS A 271 -9.88 -36.60 -3.26
N LYS A 272 -11.20 -36.71 -3.31
CA LYS A 272 -11.99 -37.02 -2.12
C LYS A 272 -11.27 -38.20 -1.48
N SER A 273 -10.75 -37.98 -0.28
CA SER A 273 -10.39 -39.08 0.59
C SER A 273 -11.69 -39.79 0.94
N ASP A 274 -12.17 -40.65 0.04
CA ASP A 274 -13.13 -41.69 0.39
C ASP A 274 -12.34 -42.73 1.20
N GLY A 275 -12.30 -42.50 2.51
CA GLY A 275 -11.90 -43.52 3.45
C GLY A 275 -12.93 -44.65 3.42
N SER A 276 -12.68 -45.69 2.64
CA SER A 276 -13.26 -47.03 2.85
C SER A 276 -12.52 -48.14 2.07
N GLY A 277 -11.19 -48.18 2.18
CA GLY A 277 -10.43 -49.38 1.84
C GLY A 277 -10.36 -50.32 3.05
N ARG A 278 -11.40 -51.12 3.29
CA ARG A 278 -11.30 -52.27 4.21
C ARG A 278 -10.29 -53.27 3.60
N GLY A 279 -9.05 -53.23 4.05
CA GLY A 279 -8.09 -54.31 3.82
C GLY A 279 -8.51 -55.51 4.67
N SER A 280 -9.06 -56.54 4.03
CA SER A 280 -9.22 -57.87 4.63
C SER A 280 -7.83 -58.47 4.81
N VAL A 281 -7.41 -58.65 6.06
CA VAL A 281 -6.24 -59.45 6.40
C VAL A 281 -6.72 -60.90 6.42
N GLU A 282 -6.33 -61.70 5.42
CA GLU A 282 -6.51 -63.15 5.46
C GLU A 282 -5.58 -63.76 6.52
N CYS A 283 -6.15 -64.61 7.39
CA CYS A 283 -5.39 -65.39 8.36
C CYS A 283 -4.72 -66.59 7.69
N PRO A 284 -3.51 -66.98 8.13
CA PRO A 284 -2.82 -68.15 7.59
C PRO A 284 -3.47 -69.43 8.11
N VAL A 285 -3.75 -70.36 7.20
CA VAL A 285 -4.12 -71.74 7.52
C VAL A 285 -2.85 -72.53 7.90
N LEU A 286 -2.94 -73.24 9.03
CA LEU A 286 -1.96 -74.21 9.54
C LEU A 286 -1.98 -75.50 8.70
#